data_AF-A0A1H8AIG4-F1
#
_entry.id   AF-A0A1H8AIG4-F1
#
_cell.length_a   1.000
_cell.length_b   1.000
_cell.length_c   1.000
_cell.angle_alpha   90.00
_cell.angle_beta   90.00
_cell.angle_gamma   90.00
#
_symmetry.space_group_name_H-M   'P 1'
#
loop_
_entity.id
_entity.type
_entity.pdbx_description
1 polymer ?
#
loop_
_entity_poly.entity_id
_entity_poly.type
_entity_poly.pdbx_seq_one_letter_code
_entity_poly.pdbx_strand_id
1 'polypeptide(L)'
;MIKTALILLLGILFCCPSWIFAEGSRIDFDLNCPEYAIAGGPLNVTIKNVRNYGTDVALNRYTALIAGNFGNVLSNGLIYGPYAKTTAAKTVPACMLDTYGLCISPGTINNFKIPVLSAIPDNLKGKMAMVYVNFINNSGQSITGGNCLVNVGWASQYAPTESPHKTAYFRYAVPPPGFAKLHDCKVVGWMQTIDIEGKGEQCKVEIDWMRLHAVVAGTDIIFGEEKFSEYLTSMSYYGLYKRSPWFDGDKQASMPSNVENGCLVMYPSKYPQYVFHWWTDRYLIPANASRIWFEARVRITGGAGVQAGIDYWKGDLGWAGLDVNNTEAGVSDWFGASTSGWQIISVGKP
;
A
#
# COMPACT_ATOMS: atom_id res chain seq x y z
N MET A 1 25.58 17.70 15.91
CA MET A 1 26.45 16.80 15.13
C MET A 1 26.93 15.56 15.90
N ILE A 2 27.21 15.62 17.21
CA ILE A 2 27.70 14.46 17.99
C ILE A 2 26.65 13.34 18.17
N LYS A 3 25.34 13.67 18.25
CA LYS A 3 24.27 12.66 18.42
C LYS A 3 24.06 11.76 17.19
N THR A 4 24.23 12.29 15.98
CA THR A 4 24.03 11.54 14.72
C THR A 4 25.17 10.55 14.48
N ALA A 5 26.40 10.91 14.84
CA ALA A 5 27.56 10.03 14.73
C ALA A 5 27.49 8.84 15.71
N LEU A 6 26.92 9.03 16.90
CA LEU A 6 26.81 7.95 17.92
C LEU A 6 25.76 6.88 17.54
N ILE A 7 24.65 7.29 16.91
CA ILE A 7 23.62 6.36 16.42
C ILE A 7 24.14 5.55 15.22
N LEU A 8 24.93 6.19 14.34
CA LEU A 8 25.59 5.48 13.24
C LEU A 8 26.65 4.49 13.77
N LEU A 9 27.41 4.87 14.81
CA LEU A 9 28.42 3.99 15.42
C LEU A 9 27.80 2.77 16.11
N LEU A 10 26.64 2.92 16.78
CA LEU A 10 25.90 1.80 17.38
C LEU A 10 25.28 0.87 16.33
N GLY A 11 24.85 1.39 15.18
CA GLY A 11 24.42 0.58 14.04
C GLY A 11 25.58 -0.20 13.40
N ILE A 12 26.75 0.42 13.28
CA ILE A 12 27.95 -0.22 12.70
C ILE A 12 28.57 -1.24 13.66
N LEU A 13 28.54 -1.01 14.98
CA LEU A 13 28.99 -1.99 15.98
C LEU A 13 28.06 -3.22 16.08
N PHE A 14 26.79 -3.11 15.70
CA PHE A 14 25.89 -4.26 15.52
C PHE A 14 26.02 -4.94 14.14
N CYS A 15 26.73 -4.32 13.19
CA CYS A 15 26.94 -4.84 11.83
C CYS A 15 28.39 -5.23 11.53
N CYS A 16 29.32 -5.14 12.50
CA CYS A 16 30.59 -5.85 12.46
C CYS A 16 30.38 -7.19 13.16
N PRO A 17 29.93 -8.27 12.47
CA PRO A 17 30.10 -9.59 13.03
C PRO A 17 31.61 -9.74 13.27
N SER A 18 32.01 -9.87 14.53
CA SER A 18 33.32 -10.43 14.82
C SER A 18 33.38 -11.75 14.06
N TRP A 19 34.28 -11.84 13.08
CA TRP A 19 34.52 -13.03 12.26
C TRP A 19 35.18 -14.15 13.09
N ILE A 20 34.72 -14.34 14.32
CA ILE A 20 34.94 -15.57 15.06
C ILE A 20 33.93 -16.53 14.41
N PHE A 21 34.41 -17.25 13.42
CA PHE A 21 33.70 -18.31 12.72
C PHE A 21 33.06 -19.23 13.77
N ALA A 22 31.76 -19.08 13.99
CA ALA A 22 30.98 -20.14 14.57
C ALA A 22 30.85 -21.21 13.47
N GLU A 23 31.75 -22.19 13.46
CA GLU A 23 31.77 -23.35 12.55
C GLU A 23 30.50 -24.24 12.63
N GLY A 24 29.42 -23.82 13.30
CA GLY A 24 28.33 -24.71 13.69
C GLY A 24 27.06 -24.67 12.85
N SER A 25 26.70 -23.56 12.21
CA SER A 25 25.44 -23.49 11.45
C SER A 25 25.35 -22.25 10.58
N ARG A 26 25.37 -22.47 9.25
CA ARG A 26 24.83 -21.49 8.31
C ARG A 26 23.31 -21.64 8.36
N ILE A 27 22.61 -20.59 8.79
CA ILE A 27 21.16 -20.52 8.73
C ILE A 27 20.75 -19.36 7.84
N ASP A 28 19.97 -19.66 6.80
CA ASP A 28 19.44 -18.63 5.90
C ASP A 28 17.95 -18.40 6.21
N PHE A 29 17.55 -17.13 6.31
CA PHE A 29 16.16 -16.73 6.58
C PHE A 29 15.55 -16.01 5.37
N ASP A 30 14.44 -16.54 4.86
CA ASP A 30 13.60 -15.83 3.89
C ASP A 30 12.47 -15.13 4.66
N LEU A 31 12.54 -13.79 4.78
CA LEU A 31 11.48 -13.00 5.38
C LEU A 31 10.45 -12.57 4.34
N ASN A 32 9.19 -12.57 4.75
CA ASN A 32 8.07 -12.03 4.01
C ASN A 32 7.29 -11.06 4.89
N CYS A 33 7.49 -9.78 4.61
CA CYS A 33 6.63 -8.73 5.13
C CYS A 33 5.25 -8.87 4.48
N PRO A 34 4.17 -8.45 5.17
CA PRO A 34 2.96 -8.13 4.44
C PRO A 34 3.29 -7.02 3.45
N GLU A 35 2.66 -7.03 2.27
CA GLU A 35 2.83 -5.97 1.27
C GLU A 35 2.47 -4.59 1.84
N TYR A 36 1.58 -4.59 2.84
CA TYR A 36 1.06 -3.42 3.49
C TYR A 36 0.83 -3.63 5.00
N ALA A 37 1.01 -2.58 5.79
CA ALA A 37 0.64 -2.54 7.20
C ALA A 37 0.06 -1.18 7.59
N ILE A 38 -0.70 -1.16 8.68
CA ILE A 38 -1.47 -0.01 9.12
C ILE A 38 -0.73 0.71 10.25
N ALA A 39 -0.53 2.02 10.13
CA ALA A 39 -0.08 2.84 11.25
C ALA A 39 -1.08 2.78 12.43
N GLY A 40 -0.54 2.65 13.64
CA GLY A 40 -1.29 2.34 14.86
C GLY A 40 -1.62 0.84 15.03
N GLY A 41 -1.56 0.04 13.96
CA GLY A 41 -1.82 -1.39 13.98
C GLY A 41 -0.58 -2.25 14.25
N PRO A 42 -0.76 -3.54 14.60
CA PRO A 42 0.34 -4.45 14.83
C PRO A 42 1.05 -4.82 13.52
N LEU A 43 2.37 -4.96 13.56
CA LEU A 43 3.18 -5.48 12.46
C LEU A 43 3.65 -6.88 12.77
N ASN A 44 3.32 -7.84 11.92
CA ASN A 44 3.82 -9.21 11.98
C ASN A 44 4.59 -9.52 10.70
N VAL A 45 5.70 -10.24 10.81
CA VAL A 45 6.48 -10.74 9.66
C VAL A 45 6.34 -12.26 9.61
N THR A 46 6.22 -12.80 8.40
CA THR A 46 6.24 -14.24 8.18
C THR A 46 7.63 -14.66 7.75
N ILE A 47 8.19 -15.68 8.41
CA ILE A 47 9.43 -16.32 7.97
C ILE A 47 9.00 -17.47 7.06
N LYS A 48 9.31 -17.34 5.76
CA LYS A 48 8.90 -18.27 4.71
C LYS A 48 9.70 -19.56 4.80
N ASN A 49 11.02 -19.44 4.82
CA ASN A 49 11.95 -20.55 4.92
C ASN A 49 13.06 -20.21 5.92
N VAL A 50 13.40 -21.19 6.75
CA VAL A 50 14.66 -21.18 7.50
C VAL A 50 15.43 -22.40 7.03
N ARG A 51 16.58 -22.21 6.37
CA ARG A 51 17.43 -23.33 5.91
C ARG A 51 18.62 -23.46 6.83
N ASN A 52 18.77 -24.60 7.49
CA ASN A 52 19.91 -24.89 8.34
C ASN A 52 20.84 -25.91 7.66
N TYR A 53 22.12 -25.56 7.57
CA TYR A 53 23.17 -26.38 6.97
C TYR A 53 24.08 -27.06 8.01
N GLY A 54 23.79 -26.91 9.31
CA GLY A 54 24.57 -27.45 10.42
C GLY A 54 23.73 -28.34 11.34
N THR A 55 24.03 -28.30 12.64
CA THR A 55 23.29 -29.02 13.69
C THR A 55 21.95 -28.36 14.02
N ASP A 56 21.03 -29.06 14.67
CA ASP A 56 19.76 -28.50 15.16
C ASP A 56 19.96 -27.16 15.88
N VAL A 57 19.15 -26.16 15.51
CA VAL A 57 19.20 -24.84 16.14
C VAL A 57 17.83 -24.47 16.69
N ALA A 58 17.76 -24.27 18.00
CA ALA A 58 16.58 -23.73 18.66
C ALA A 58 16.59 -22.20 18.59
N LEU A 59 15.56 -21.64 17.94
CA LEU A 59 15.28 -20.21 17.88
C LEU A 59 14.22 -19.89 18.94
N ASN A 60 14.60 -19.15 19.98
CA ASN A 60 13.68 -18.73 21.04
C ASN A 60 13.68 -17.22 21.28
N ARG A 61 14.56 -16.48 20.61
CA ARG A 61 14.71 -15.04 20.75
C ARG A 61 14.97 -14.40 19.40
N TYR A 62 14.52 -13.17 19.24
CA TYR A 62 14.90 -12.32 18.12
C TYR A 62 14.89 -10.85 18.52
N THR A 63 15.59 -10.06 17.72
CA THR A 63 15.50 -8.61 17.70
C THR A 63 14.87 -8.19 16.38
N ALA A 64 13.92 -7.26 16.43
CA ALA A 64 13.35 -6.70 15.21
C ALA A 64 13.36 -5.17 15.27
N LEU A 65 13.58 -4.54 14.13
CA LEU A 65 13.46 -3.09 13.98
C LEU A 65 12.71 -2.75 12.70
N ILE A 66 12.13 -1.56 12.68
CA ILE A 66 11.56 -0.95 11.49
C ILE A 66 12.25 0.39 11.23
N ALA A 67 12.71 0.60 10.00
CA ALA A 67 13.33 1.82 9.54
C ALA A 67 12.44 2.45 8.46
N GLY A 68 11.90 3.63 8.74
CA GLY A 68 11.09 4.36 7.77
C GLY A 68 11.93 5.04 6.71
N ASN A 69 11.45 5.05 5.47
CA ASN A 69 12.06 5.86 4.42
C ASN A 69 11.54 7.32 4.48
N PHE A 70 12.42 8.30 4.31
CA PHE A 70 12.05 9.71 4.12
C PHE A 70 12.56 10.16 2.74
N GLY A 71 11.64 10.44 1.81
CA GLY A 71 11.99 10.98 0.49
C GLY A 71 12.78 10.01 -0.39
N ASN A 72 12.44 8.71 -0.36
CA ASN A 72 13.12 7.64 -1.09
C ASN A 72 14.59 7.37 -0.70
N VAL A 73 15.10 8.00 0.36
CA VAL A 73 16.43 7.76 0.92
C VAL A 73 16.34 7.33 2.40
N LEU A 74 16.91 6.17 2.73
CA LEU A 74 16.96 5.63 4.11
C LEU A 74 17.84 6.46 5.06
N SER A 75 18.64 7.41 4.56
CA SER A 75 19.64 8.15 5.36
C SER A 75 19.03 9.11 6.40
N ASN A 76 17.76 9.46 6.26
CA ASN A 76 17.01 10.28 7.22
C ASN A 76 15.91 9.48 7.95
N GLY A 77 15.98 8.15 7.89
CA GLY A 77 15.00 7.26 8.49
C GLY A 77 15.00 7.29 10.01
N LEU A 78 13.80 7.34 10.60
CA LEU A 78 13.63 7.01 12.02
C LEU A 78 13.66 5.49 12.17
N ILE A 79 14.45 5.04 13.13
CA ILE A 79 14.55 3.62 13.52
C ILE A 79 13.70 3.42 14.76
N TYR A 80 12.80 2.44 14.70
CA TYR A 80 12.02 1.99 15.85
C TYR A 80 12.47 0.60 16.25
N GLY A 81 12.89 0.47 17.50
CA GLY A 81 13.55 -0.72 18.03
C GLY A 81 15.05 -0.48 18.27
N PRO A 82 15.84 -1.55 18.44
CA PRO A 82 15.44 -2.95 18.35
C PRO A 82 14.49 -3.39 19.47
N TYR A 83 13.50 -4.21 19.13
CA TYR A 83 12.64 -4.88 20.09
C TYR A 83 13.14 -6.31 20.29
N ALA A 84 13.70 -6.59 21.47
CA ALA A 84 14.04 -7.96 21.85
C ALA A 84 12.78 -8.70 22.30
N LYS A 85 12.51 -9.85 21.71
CA LYS A 85 11.35 -10.69 22.06
C LYS A 85 11.77 -12.12 22.27
N THR A 86 11.13 -12.75 23.24
CA THR A 86 11.24 -14.19 23.50
C THR A 86 9.97 -14.87 22.99
N THR A 87 10.11 -16.01 22.33
CA THR A 87 9.00 -16.84 21.87
C THR A 87 9.14 -18.26 22.37
N ALA A 88 8.09 -19.07 22.20
CA ALA A 88 8.24 -20.52 22.26
C ALA A 88 9.39 -20.95 21.33
N ALA A 89 10.24 -21.84 21.82
CA ALA A 89 11.38 -22.32 21.05
C ALA A 89 10.91 -23.04 19.79
N LYS A 90 11.54 -22.72 18.66
CA LYS A 90 11.35 -23.42 17.39
C LYS A 90 12.66 -24.05 16.98
N THR A 91 12.70 -25.37 16.91
CA THR A 91 13.87 -26.11 16.47
C THR A 91 13.90 -26.17 14.95
N VAL A 92 14.93 -25.56 14.35
CA VAL A 92 15.25 -25.72 12.94
C VAL A 92 16.08 -26.99 12.83
N PRO A 93 15.58 -28.05 12.17
CA PRO A 93 16.29 -29.31 12.07
C PRO A 93 17.66 -29.13 11.41
N ALA A 94 18.60 -30.00 11.72
CA ALA A 94 19.87 -30.12 11.05
C ALA A 94 19.67 -30.44 9.55
N CYS A 95 20.69 -30.14 8.75
CA CYS A 95 20.71 -30.66 7.40
C CYS A 95 20.91 -32.19 7.39
N MET A 96 20.19 -32.90 6.51
CA MET A 96 20.59 -34.27 6.18
C MET A 96 21.90 -34.23 5.39
N LEU A 97 22.92 -34.92 5.90
CA LEU A 97 24.23 -35.03 5.27
C LEU A 97 24.31 -36.30 4.42
N ASP A 98 25.02 -36.24 3.30
CA ASP A 98 25.43 -37.45 2.56
C ASP A 98 26.63 -38.13 3.22
N THR A 99 27.13 -39.20 2.58
CA THR A 99 28.30 -39.96 3.05
C THR A 99 29.59 -39.13 3.10
N TYR A 100 29.65 -37.98 2.40
CA TYR A 100 30.79 -37.07 2.40
C TYR A 100 30.62 -35.90 3.38
N GLY A 101 29.54 -35.88 4.17
CA GLY A 101 29.23 -34.79 5.09
C GLY A 101 28.68 -33.54 4.39
N LEU A 102 28.23 -33.64 3.14
CA LEU A 102 27.62 -32.53 2.41
C LEU A 102 26.12 -32.47 2.66
N CYS A 103 25.62 -31.25 2.86
CA CYS A 103 24.20 -31.00 3.07
C CYS A 103 23.38 -31.30 1.80
N ILE A 104 22.57 -32.37 1.83
CA ILE A 104 21.70 -32.78 0.71
C ILE A 104 20.24 -32.37 0.87
N SER A 105 19.80 -32.08 2.09
CA SER A 105 18.44 -31.59 2.35
C SER A 105 18.44 -30.72 3.61
N PRO A 106 18.45 -29.38 3.45
CA PRO A 106 18.42 -28.45 4.57
C PRO A 106 17.18 -28.70 5.44
N GLY A 107 17.34 -28.70 6.76
CA GLY A 107 16.21 -28.66 7.67
C GLY A 107 15.44 -27.37 7.44
N THR A 108 14.12 -27.46 7.28
CA THR A 108 13.25 -26.32 6.99
C THR A 108 12.14 -26.16 8.03
N ILE A 109 11.96 -24.92 8.48
CA ILE A 109 10.72 -24.48 9.11
C ILE A 109 10.08 -23.48 8.17
N ASN A 110 8.80 -23.70 7.88
CA ASN A 110 8.06 -22.84 6.97
C ASN A 110 6.94 -22.08 7.69
N ASN A 111 6.68 -20.88 7.18
CA ASN A 111 5.46 -20.10 7.43
C ASN A 111 5.14 -19.84 8.90
N PHE A 112 6.10 -19.35 9.69
CA PHE A 112 5.78 -18.86 11.01
C PHE A 112 5.83 -17.34 11.14
N LYS A 113 4.84 -16.81 11.87
CA LYS A 113 4.68 -15.38 12.10
C LYS A 113 5.38 -14.98 13.39
N ILE A 114 6.08 -13.85 13.35
CA ILE A 114 6.64 -13.20 14.52
C ILE A 114 6.10 -11.77 14.63
N PRO A 115 5.69 -11.32 15.84
CA PRO A 115 5.26 -9.95 16.04
C PRO A 115 6.47 -9.02 16.07
N VAL A 116 6.53 -8.03 15.19
CA VAL A 116 7.58 -6.99 15.19
C VAL A 116 7.17 -5.86 16.13
N LEU A 117 6.02 -5.24 15.86
CA LEU A 117 5.47 -4.12 16.64
C LEU A 117 4.04 -4.41 17.08
N SER A 118 3.66 -3.94 18.26
CA SER A 118 2.25 -3.92 18.70
C SER A 118 1.46 -2.79 18.03
N ALA A 119 2.12 -1.67 17.74
CA ALA A 119 1.56 -0.53 17.02
C ALA A 119 2.66 0.12 16.15
N ILE A 120 2.40 0.28 14.85
CA ILE A 120 3.31 0.99 13.95
C ILE A 120 3.23 2.50 14.19
N PRO A 121 4.34 3.23 14.34
CA PRO A 121 4.33 4.66 14.57
C PRO A 121 3.62 5.47 13.47
N ASP A 122 2.85 6.46 13.88
CA ASP A 122 2.07 7.31 12.99
C ASP A 122 2.89 8.13 12.00
N ASN A 123 4.13 8.48 12.32
CA ASN A 123 4.99 9.19 11.38
C ASN A 123 5.59 8.29 10.29
N LEU A 124 5.29 6.98 10.30
CA LEU A 124 5.52 6.08 9.18
C LEU A 124 4.34 6.04 8.19
N LYS A 125 3.21 6.71 8.50
CA LYS A 125 2.05 6.80 7.59
C LYS A 125 2.43 7.30 6.20
N GLY A 126 1.95 6.60 5.17
CA GLY A 126 2.19 6.89 3.76
C GLY A 126 3.62 6.61 3.31
N LYS A 127 4.42 5.84 4.08
CA LYS A 127 5.84 5.59 3.77
C LYS A 127 6.10 4.11 3.61
N MET A 128 7.08 3.79 2.76
CA MET A 128 7.70 2.47 2.77
C MET A 128 8.64 2.37 3.97
N ALA A 129 8.60 1.24 4.66
CA ALA A 129 9.49 0.94 5.77
C ALA A 129 10.19 -0.40 5.54
N MET A 130 11.47 -0.45 5.91
CA MET A 130 12.24 -1.69 5.94
C MET A 130 12.09 -2.33 7.32
N VAL A 131 11.72 -3.60 7.35
CA VAL A 131 11.73 -4.42 8.55
C VAL A 131 12.97 -5.28 8.55
N TYR A 132 13.72 -5.25 9.63
CA TYR A 132 14.89 -6.09 9.83
C TYR A 132 14.66 -6.98 11.04
N VAL A 133 15.02 -8.25 10.92
CA VAL A 133 14.91 -9.23 12.00
C VAL A 133 16.25 -9.96 12.13
N ASN A 134 16.72 -10.11 13.35
CA ASN A 134 17.91 -10.88 13.69
C ASN A 134 17.58 -11.87 14.80
N PHE A 135 17.97 -13.13 14.65
CA PHE A 135 17.61 -14.20 15.59
C PHE A 135 18.73 -14.45 16.59
N ILE A 136 18.36 -14.99 17.75
CA ILE A 136 19.31 -15.36 18.80
C ILE A 136 18.97 -16.78 19.24
N ASN A 137 19.96 -17.68 19.20
CA ASN A 137 19.77 -19.07 19.62
C ASN A 137 19.79 -19.22 21.15
N ASN A 138 19.57 -20.45 21.64
CA ASN A 138 19.62 -20.76 23.08
C ASN A 138 20.99 -20.43 23.73
N SER A 139 22.08 -20.54 22.97
CA SER A 139 23.43 -20.20 23.43
C SER A 139 23.71 -18.70 23.46
N GLY A 140 22.76 -17.86 23.04
CA GLY A 140 22.92 -16.40 22.99
C GLY A 140 23.68 -15.90 21.75
N GLN A 141 23.95 -16.78 20.77
CA GLN A 141 24.62 -16.40 19.54
C GLN A 141 23.63 -15.73 18.58
N SER A 142 24.05 -14.61 18.00
CA SER A 142 23.31 -13.92 16.95
C SER A 142 23.38 -14.71 15.66
N ILE A 143 22.23 -14.87 15.02
CA ILE A 143 22.10 -15.52 13.72
C ILE A 143 21.48 -14.50 12.78
N THR A 144 22.28 -14.03 11.83
CA THR A 144 21.87 -13.03 10.83
C THR A 144 20.54 -13.45 10.23
N GLY A 145 19.50 -12.65 10.47
CA GLY A 145 18.19 -12.88 9.87
C GLY A 145 18.08 -12.23 8.49
N GLY A 146 16.93 -11.66 8.20
CA GLY A 146 16.66 -11.05 6.89
C GLY A 146 16.08 -9.64 7.02
N ASN A 147 15.75 -9.07 5.86
CA ASN A 147 14.96 -7.86 5.77
C ASN A 147 13.83 -8.02 4.75
N CYS A 148 12.82 -7.17 4.85
CA CYS A 148 11.76 -7.04 3.87
C CYS A 148 11.16 -5.63 3.91
N LEU A 149 10.46 -5.24 2.84
CA LEU A 149 9.82 -3.93 2.72
C LEU A 149 8.32 -4.07 3.00
N VAL A 150 7.75 -3.07 3.68
CA VAL A 150 6.31 -2.96 3.94
C VAL A 150 5.85 -1.54 3.65
N ASN A 151 4.74 -1.38 2.95
CA ASN A 151 4.09 -0.08 2.84
C ASN A 151 3.29 0.18 4.11
N VAL A 152 3.62 1.24 4.85
CA VAL A 152 2.85 1.65 6.02
C VAL A 152 1.85 2.69 5.56
N GLY A 153 0.58 2.32 5.49
CA GLY A 153 -0.47 3.27 5.19
C GLY A 153 -1.41 3.52 6.37
N TRP A 154 -2.53 4.13 6.06
CA TRP A 154 -3.49 4.60 7.04
C TRP A 154 -4.40 3.43 7.42
N ALA A 155 -4.65 3.23 8.72
CA ALA A 155 -5.92 2.61 9.12
C ALA A 155 -6.95 3.62 8.68
N SER A 156 -7.47 3.50 7.47
CA SER A 156 -8.61 4.31 7.16
C SER A 156 -9.76 3.74 7.98
N GLN A 157 -10.06 4.40 9.10
CA GLN A 157 -11.32 4.23 9.83
C GLN A 157 -12.54 4.42 8.91
N TYR A 158 -12.30 4.97 7.71
CA TYR A 158 -13.26 5.22 6.67
C TYR A 158 -13.31 4.12 5.59
N ALA A 159 -12.52 3.05 5.72
CA ALA A 159 -12.58 1.91 4.82
C ALA A 159 -13.77 0.99 5.18
N PRO A 160 -14.75 0.82 4.28
CA PRO A 160 -15.84 -0.13 4.50
C PRO A 160 -15.32 -1.57 4.50
N THR A 161 -15.92 -2.41 5.34
CA THR A 161 -15.49 -3.81 5.53
C THR A 161 -15.68 -4.65 4.26
N GLU A 162 -16.65 -4.29 3.45
CA GLU A 162 -17.06 -4.94 2.21
C GLU A 162 -16.29 -4.47 0.97
N SER A 163 -15.54 -3.35 1.02
CA SER A 163 -14.77 -2.92 -0.15
C SER A 163 -13.60 -3.88 -0.39
N PRO A 164 -13.36 -4.26 -1.66
CA PRO A 164 -12.17 -5.04 -2.03
C PRO A 164 -10.88 -4.23 -1.85
N HIS A 165 -10.95 -2.90 -1.89
CA HIS A 165 -9.81 -1.98 -1.83
C HIS A 165 -9.82 -1.20 -0.52
N LYS A 166 -9.49 -1.86 0.59
CA LYS A 166 -9.52 -1.24 1.93
C LYS A 166 -8.42 -0.20 2.16
N THR A 167 -7.33 -0.32 1.42
CA THR A 167 -6.09 0.41 1.63
C THR A 167 -5.48 0.84 0.31
N ALA A 168 -4.73 1.93 0.33
CA ALA A 168 -4.00 2.41 -0.84
C ALA A 168 -3.03 1.37 -1.39
N TYR A 169 -2.86 1.37 -2.71
CA TYR A 169 -1.73 0.76 -3.39
C TYR A 169 -1.52 1.43 -4.74
N PHE A 170 -0.33 1.23 -5.29
CA PHE A 170 0.01 1.72 -6.62
C PHE A 170 0.91 0.71 -7.32
N ARG A 171 0.33 -0.03 -8.27
CA ARG A 171 0.97 -1.12 -9.00
C ARG A 171 1.82 -0.61 -10.15
N TYR A 172 1.33 0.40 -10.86
CA TYR A 172 1.84 0.75 -12.18
C TYR A 172 1.99 2.26 -12.34
N ALA A 173 3.23 2.75 -12.23
CA ALA A 173 3.56 4.16 -12.47
C ALA A 173 3.30 4.62 -13.92
N VAL A 174 3.32 3.67 -14.85
CA VAL A 174 2.97 3.81 -16.27
C VAL A 174 2.28 2.52 -16.69
N PRO A 175 1.57 2.46 -17.84
CA PRO A 175 0.94 1.23 -18.30
C PRO A 175 1.91 0.04 -18.32
N PRO A 176 1.50 -1.15 -17.83
CA PRO A 176 2.38 -2.30 -17.80
C PRO A 176 2.79 -2.72 -19.22
N PRO A 177 4.01 -3.27 -19.42
CA PRO A 177 4.47 -3.71 -20.72
C PRO A 177 3.47 -4.65 -21.42
N GLY A 178 3.15 -4.37 -22.69
CA GLY A 178 2.24 -5.20 -23.48
C GLY A 178 0.75 -4.97 -23.23
N PHE A 179 0.36 -4.10 -22.29
CA PHE A 179 -1.04 -3.80 -22.04
C PHE A 179 -1.70 -3.09 -23.25
N ALA A 180 -1.07 -2.05 -23.77
CA ALA A 180 -1.40 -1.47 -25.06
C ALA A 180 -0.10 -1.01 -25.73
N LYS A 181 -0.10 -0.80 -27.04
CA LYS A 181 0.91 0.09 -27.63
C LYS A 181 0.71 1.43 -26.94
N LEU A 182 1.76 2.00 -26.34
CA LEU A 182 1.68 3.21 -25.50
C LEU A 182 0.83 4.34 -26.14
N HIS A 183 0.86 4.45 -27.48
CA HIS A 183 0.12 5.44 -28.26
C HIS A 183 -1.41 5.25 -28.34
N ASP A 184 -1.92 4.08 -27.96
CA ASP A 184 -3.37 3.81 -27.86
C ASP A 184 -3.81 3.66 -26.39
N CYS A 185 -2.88 3.77 -25.45
CA CYS A 185 -3.19 3.63 -24.04
C CYS A 185 -3.78 4.92 -23.50
N LYS A 186 -4.96 4.79 -22.89
CA LYS A 186 -5.62 5.88 -22.20
C LYS A 186 -5.58 5.66 -20.70
N VAL A 187 -5.77 6.72 -19.94
CA VAL A 187 -5.88 6.67 -18.49
C VAL A 187 -7.19 7.30 -18.04
N VAL A 188 -7.71 6.78 -16.94
CA VAL A 188 -8.90 7.29 -16.28
C VAL A 188 -8.57 7.49 -14.81
N GLY A 189 -8.90 8.67 -14.29
CA GLY A 189 -9.02 8.88 -12.85
C GLY A 189 -10.45 8.55 -12.44
N TRP A 190 -10.62 7.72 -11.43
CA TRP A 190 -11.94 7.40 -10.89
C TRP A 190 -12.00 7.67 -9.40
N MET A 191 -13.21 7.81 -8.90
CA MET A 191 -13.47 7.99 -7.48
C MET A 191 -14.75 7.27 -7.10
N GLN A 192 -14.86 6.97 -5.81
CA GLN A 192 -16.06 6.40 -5.24
C GLN A 192 -16.37 6.98 -3.86
N THR A 193 -17.65 7.02 -3.52
CA THR A 193 -18.10 7.41 -2.19
C THR A 193 -19.26 6.57 -1.68
N ILE A 194 -19.31 6.43 -0.36
CA ILE A 194 -20.34 5.70 0.39
C ILE A 194 -20.67 6.46 1.68
N ASP A 195 -21.79 6.12 2.30
CA ASP A 195 -22.03 6.37 3.72
C ASP A 195 -21.34 5.25 4.53
N ILE A 196 -20.23 5.55 5.20
CA ILE A 196 -19.46 4.54 5.95
C ILE A 196 -20.22 4.09 7.18
N GLU A 197 -20.82 5.04 7.88
CA GLU A 197 -21.41 4.77 9.16
C GLU A 197 -22.72 4.00 9.02
N GLY A 198 -23.40 4.13 7.87
CA GLY A 198 -24.70 3.48 7.63
C GLY A 198 -25.76 3.86 8.68
N LYS A 199 -25.48 4.93 9.46
CA LYS A 199 -26.26 5.39 10.60
C LYS A 199 -27.22 6.52 10.22
N GLY A 200 -27.27 6.92 8.95
CA GLY A 200 -28.18 7.96 8.48
C GLY A 200 -27.80 9.37 8.93
N GLU A 201 -26.60 9.59 9.48
CA GLU A 201 -26.08 10.95 9.65
C GLU A 201 -25.92 11.60 8.27
N GLN A 202 -26.34 12.86 8.16
CA GLN A 202 -26.28 13.56 6.88
C GLN A 202 -24.83 13.72 6.44
N CYS A 203 -24.47 13.11 5.31
CA CYS A 203 -23.15 13.25 4.73
C CYS A 203 -23.23 13.87 3.33
N LYS A 204 -22.22 14.69 3.02
CA LYS A 204 -22.10 15.41 1.76
C LYS A 204 -20.66 15.31 1.27
N VAL A 205 -20.53 15.00 -0.01
CA VAL A 205 -19.25 15.01 -0.73
C VAL A 205 -19.34 16.04 -1.83
N GLU A 206 -18.34 16.90 -1.89
CA GLU A 206 -18.21 17.97 -2.87
C GLU A 206 -16.87 17.83 -3.57
N ILE A 207 -16.85 17.89 -4.90
CA ILE A 207 -15.64 17.78 -5.71
C ILE A 207 -15.51 19.04 -6.56
N ASP A 208 -14.38 19.72 -6.42
CA ASP A 208 -14.05 20.92 -7.20
C ASP A 208 -13.47 20.52 -8.56
N TRP A 209 -12.45 19.67 -8.55
CA TRP A 209 -11.82 19.17 -9.76
C TRP A 209 -11.22 17.78 -9.59
N MET A 210 -10.99 17.12 -10.73
CA MET A 210 -10.23 15.87 -10.88
C MET A 210 -9.13 16.09 -11.93
N ARG A 211 -7.89 15.66 -11.65
CA ARG A 211 -6.73 15.91 -12.51
C ARG A 211 -5.87 14.67 -12.69
N LEU A 212 -5.49 14.44 -13.94
CA LEU A 212 -4.48 13.49 -14.34
C LEU A 212 -3.17 14.21 -14.62
N HIS A 213 -2.12 13.70 -14.02
CA HIS A 213 -0.79 14.27 -14.07
C HIS A 213 0.21 13.27 -14.62
N ALA A 214 1.24 13.77 -15.29
CA ALA A 214 2.35 12.95 -15.77
C ALA A 214 3.70 13.64 -15.56
N VAL A 215 4.76 12.84 -15.43
CA VAL A 215 6.14 13.31 -15.58
C VAL A 215 6.58 13.00 -17.01
N VAL A 216 6.82 14.03 -17.82
CA VAL A 216 7.31 13.90 -19.20
C VAL A 216 8.66 14.61 -19.30
N ALA A 217 9.70 13.86 -19.69
CA ALA A 217 11.07 14.39 -19.76
C ALA A 217 11.51 15.13 -18.47
N GLY A 218 11.10 14.61 -17.30
CA GLY A 218 11.43 15.18 -15.99
C GLY A 218 10.56 16.39 -15.57
N THR A 219 9.53 16.73 -16.33
CA THR A 219 8.61 17.84 -16.01
C THR A 219 7.22 17.33 -15.66
N ASP A 220 6.65 17.85 -14.57
CA ASP A 220 5.28 17.58 -14.16
C ASP A 220 4.30 18.37 -15.03
N ILE A 221 3.33 17.69 -15.64
CA ILE A 221 2.27 18.29 -16.44
C ILE A 221 0.90 17.79 -15.98
N ILE A 222 -0.14 18.62 -16.14
CA ILE A 222 -1.54 18.20 -16.13
C ILE A 222 -1.94 17.94 -17.57
N PHE A 223 -2.42 16.74 -17.88
CA PHE A 223 -2.83 16.36 -19.23
C PHE A 223 -4.30 15.93 -19.33
N GLY A 224 -5.00 15.83 -18.20
CA GLY A 224 -6.45 15.71 -18.13
C GLY A 224 -6.98 16.45 -16.91
N GLU A 225 -8.08 17.19 -17.08
CA GLU A 225 -8.71 17.96 -16.01
C GLU A 225 -10.22 18.00 -16.20
N GLU A 226 -10.95 17.66 -15.16
CA GLU A 226 -12.40 17.83 -15.07
C GLU A 226 -12.71 18.91 -14.03
N LYS A 227 -13.41 19.97 -14.44
CA LYS A 227 -13.98 20.99 -13.55
C LYS A 227 -15.49 21.01 -13.68
N PHE A 228 -16.18 20.92 -12.55
CA PHE A 228 -17.64 20.80 -12.58
C PHE A 228 -18.36 22.12 -12.81
N SER A 229 -17.67 23.26 -12.68
CA SER A 229 -18.18 24.58 -13.10
C SER A 229 -18.52 24.69 -14.58
N GLU A 230 -17.97 23.80 -15.40
CA GLU A 230 -18.12 23.82 -16.87
C GLU A 230 -19.15 22.80 -17.37
N TYR A 231 -19.67 21.94 -16.48
CA TYR A 231 -20.65 20.92 -16.83
C TYR A 231 -22.08 21.50 -16.84
N LEU A 232 -22.63 21.67 -18.04
CA LEU A 232 -24.01 22.10 -18.27
C LEU A 232 -24.98 20.92 -18.56
N THR A 233 -24.47 19.70 -18.67
CA THR A 233 -25.22 18.53 -19.16
C THR A 233 -25.27 17.38 -18.16
N SER A 234 -26.17 16.41 -18.43
CA SER A 234 -26.24 15.16 -17.68
C SER A 234 -24.96 14.36 -17.87
N MET A 235 -24.10 14.47 -16.89
CA MET A 235 -22.97 13.61 -16.58
C MET A 235 -23.24 12.10 -16.90
N SER A 236 -22.68 11.59 -18.01
CA SER A 236 -22.90 10.22 -18.50
C SER A 236 -21.98 9.15 -17.87
N TYR A 237 -20.89 9.57 -17.24
CA TYR A 237 -19.78 8.74 -16.73
C TYR A 237 -19.83 8.43 -15.23
N TYR A 238 -21.03 8.12 -14.75
CA TYR A 238 -21.31 7.91 -13.33
C TYR A 238 -22.23 6.70 -13.18
N GLY A 239 -22.04 5.93 -12.12
CA GLY A 239 -22.91 4.79 -11.81
C GLY A 239 -23.22 4.72 -10.33
N LEU A 240 -24.46 4.34 -10.04
CA LEU A 240 -24.87 3.93 -8.71
C LEU A 240 -24.89 2.40 -8.68
N TYR A 241 -24.14 1.81 -7.77
CA TYR A 241 -23.95 0.37 -7.70
C TYR A 241 -24.26 -0.15 -6.30
N LYS A 242 -24.69 -1.40 -6.18
CA LYS A 242 -24.89 -1.99 -4.85
C LYS A 242 -23.56 -2.14 -4.12
N ARG A 243 -23.63 -1.96 -2.82
CA ARG A 243 -22.50 -2.10 -1.90
C ARG A 243 -22.24 -3.55 -1.48
N SER A 244 -23.26 -4.41 -1.47
CA SER A 244 -23.14 -5.81 -1.05
C SER A 244 -23.87 -6.78 -2.00
N PRO A 245 -23.14 -7.63 -2.76
CA PRO A 245 -21.69 -7.60 -2.92
C PRO A 245 -21.22 -6.28 -3.56
N TRP A 246 -19.94 -5.93 -3.35
CA TRP A 246 -19.39 -4.67 -3.84
C TRP A 246 -19.43 -4.64 -5.38
N PHE A 247 -20.10 -3.65 -5.96
CA PHE A 247 -20.38 -3.59 -7.40
C PHE A 247 -21.16 -4.81 -7.94
N ASP A 248 -22.20 -5.26 -7.21
CA ASP A 248 -23.11 -6.34 -7.66
C ASP A 248 -23.82 -6.00 -8.99
N GLY A 249 -23.25 -6.47 -10.09
CA GLY A 249 -23.77 -6.30 -11.46
C GLY A 249 -23.48 -4.95 -12.11
N ASP A 250 -23.94 -4.80 -13.36
CA ASP A 250 -23.85 -3.54 -14.11
C ASP A 250 -24.60 -2.39 -13.43
N LYS A 251 -24.32 -1.15 -13.87
CA LYS A 251 -24.90 0.11 -13.38
C LYS A 251 -26.40 -0.05 -13.09
N GLN A 252 -26.76 -0.01 -11.80
CA GLN A 252 -28.12 -0.28 -11.33
C GLN A 252 -29.04 0.94 -11.51
N ALA A 253 -28.47 2.16 -11.43
CA ALA A 253 -29.21 3.40 -11.64
C ALA A 253 -28.29 4.56 -12.06
N SER A 254 -28.92 5.67 -12.46
CA SER A 254 -28.22 6.95 -12.56
C SER A 254 -27.77 7.41 -11.17
N MET A 255 -26.54 7.93 -11.08
CA MET A 255 -25.97 8.39 -9.82
C MET A 255 -26.59 9.73 -9.40
N PRO A 256 -27.30 9.82 -8.26
CA PRO A 256 -27.96 11.05 -7.84
C PRO A 256 -26.90 12.08 -7.42
N SER A 257 -26.78 13.14 -8.21
CA SER A 257 -25.79 14.19 -8.03
C SER A 257 -26.27 15.51 -8.60
N ASN A 258 -25.70 16.62 -8.12
CA ASN A 258 -25.96 17.96 -8.59
C ASN A 258 -24.64 18.68 -8.85
N VAL A 259 -24.65 19.70 -9.72
CA VAL A 259 -23.59 20.70 -9.76
C VAL A 259 -24.06 21.94 -8.99
N GLU A 260 -23.38 22.27 -7.89
CA GLU A 260 -23.70 23.42 -7.04
C GLU A 260 -22.43 24.25 -6.85
N ASN A 261 -22.49 25.56 -7.15
CA ASN A 261 -21.34 26.48 -7.04
C ASN A 261 -20.07 25.97 -7.74
N GLY A 262 -20.23 25.34 -8.90
CA GLY A 262 -19.15 24.78 -9.69
C GLY A 262 -18.52 23.51 -9.14
N CYS A 263 -19.11 22.88 -8.12
CA CYS A 263 -18.68 21.60 -7.57
C CYS A 263 -19.68 20.50 -7.90
N LEU A 264 -19.19 19.28 -8.14
CA LEU A 264 -20.03 18.10 -8.12
C LEU A 264 -20.40 17.78 -6.67
N VAL A 265 -21.70 17.63 -6.39
CA VAL A 265 -22.25 17.40 -5.07
C VAL A 265 -23.03 16.10 -5.03
N MET A 266 -22.74 15.29 -4.01
CA MET A 266 -23.42 14.02 -3.71
C MET A 266 -23.80 13.93 -2.24
N TYR A 267 -24.85 13.15 -1.96
CA TYR A 267 -25.35 12.90 -0.61
C TYR A 267 -25.45 11.39 -0.34
N PRO A 268 -24.32 10.70 -0.05
CA PRO A 268 -24.29 9.25 0.07
C PRO A 268 -25.22 8.69 1.15
N SER A 269 -25.47 9.43 2.23
CA SER A 269 -26.35 9.01 3.33
C SER A 269 -27.82 8.85 2.92
N LYS A 270 -28.24 9.40 1.78
CA LYS A 270 -29.58 9.14 1.21
C LYS A 270 -29.69 7.76 0.55
N TYR A 271 -28.56 7.12 0.28
CA TYR A 271 -28.43 5.85 -0.45
C TYR A 271 -27.36 4.95 0.20
N PRO A 272 -27.47 4.62 1.50
CA PRO A 272 -26.40 3.97 2.27
C PRO A 272 -26.03 2.55 1.79
N GLN A 273 -26.91 1.91 1.04
CA GLN A 273 -26.73 0.59 0.45
C GLN A 273 -26.02 0.62 -0.92
N TYR A 274 -25.63 1.81 -1.40
CA TYR A 274 -25.02 2.01 -2.70
C TYR A 274 -23.62 2.62 -2.62
N VAL A 275 -22.84 2.35 -3.66
CA VAL A 275 -21.56 2.97 -4.00
C VAL A 275 -21.81 3.95 -5.14
N PHE A 276 -21.48 5.21 -4.89
CA PHE A 276 -21.42 6.24 -5.91
C PHE A 276 -20.06 6.10 -6.57
N HIS A 277 -20.02 5.86 -7.87
CA HIS A 277 -18.77 5.67 -8.59
C HIS A 277 -18.76 6.53 -9.84
N TRP A 278 -17.65 7.24 -10.04
CA TRP A 278 -17.50 8.20 -11.14
C TRP A 278 -16.09 8.30 -11.62
N TRP A 279 -15.93 8.76 -12.85
CA TRP A 279 -14.64 8.81 -13.50
C TRP A 279 -14.51 9.99 -14.47
N THR A 280 -13.27 10.38 -14.75
CA THR A 280 -12.94 11.36 -15.79
C THR A 280 -13.20 10.79 -17.18
N ASP A 281 -13.13 11.64 -18.21
CA ASP A 281 -12.94 11.12 -19.57
C ASP A 281 -11.68 10.24 -19.66
N ARG A 282 -11.58 9.48 -20.74
CA ARG A 282 -10.38 8.69 -21.06
C ARG A 282 -9.37 9.59 -21.75
N TYR A 283 -8.30 9.95 -21.04
CA TYR A 283 -7.26 10.81 -21.58
C TYR A 283 -6.13 9.98 -22.21
N LEU A 284 -5.67 10.41 -23.39
CA LEU A 284 -4.51 9.81 -24.02
C LEU A 284 -3.26 10.08 -23.17
N ILE A 285 -2.46 9.05 -22.91
CA ILE A 285 -1.24 9.19 -22.12
C ILE A 285 -0.19 9.93 -22.95
N PRO A 286 0.46 10.98 -22.41
CA PRO A 286 1.55 11.67 -23.07
C PRO A 286 2.69 10.71 -23.44
N ALA A 287 3.24 10.86 -24.65
CA ALA A 287 4.38 10.06 -25.06
C ALA A 287 5.58 10.27 -24.11
N ASN A 288 6.30 9.19 -23.80
CA ASN A 288 7.45 9.19 -22.89
C ASN A 288 7.14 9.62 -21.45
N ALA A 289 5.88 9.50 -21.01
CA ALA A 289 5.57 9.64 -19.59
C ALA A 289 6.35 8.59 -18.78
N SER A 290 7.12 9.03 -17.78
CA SER A 290 7.83 8.16 -16.85
C SER A 290 7.03 7.89 -15.57
N ARG A 291 5.97 8.66 -15.34
CA ARG A 291 5.05 8.50 -14.23
C ARG A 291 3.72 9.15 -14.55
N ILE A 292 2.64 8.55 -14.05
CA ILE A 292 1.28 9.06 -14.13
C ILE A 292 0.68 8.97 -12.73
N TRP A 293 -0.07 9.98 -12.32
CA TRP A 293 -0.81 9.97 -11.06
C TRP A 293 -2.12 10.73 -11.19
N PHE A 294 -2.99 10.51 -10.22
CA PHE A 294 -4.30 11.13 -10.16
C PHE A 294 -4.44 11.97 -8.89
N GLU A 295 -5.07 13.14 -9.00
CA GLU A 295 -5.45 13.99 -7.88
C GLU A 295 -6.89 14.44 -8.01
N ALA A 296 -7.56 14.63 -6.88
CA ALA A 296 -8.85 15.29 -6.83
C ALA A 296 -8.94 16.18 -5.60
N ARG A 297 -9.60 17.33 -5.77
CA ARG A 297 -9.89 18.25 -4.67
C ARG A 297 -11.31 18.04 -4.18
N VAL A 298 -11.43 17.54 -2.95
CA VAL A 298 -12.68 17.07 -2.38
C VAL A 298 -12.92 17.72 -1.02
N ARG A 299 -14.17 18.04 -0.71
CA ARG A 299 -14.63 18.35 0.65
C ARG A 299 -15.61 17.27 1.09
N ILE A 300 -15.35 16.71 2.27
CA ILE A 300 -16.12 15.60 2.84
C ILE A 300 -16.68 16.08 4.16
N THR A 301 -17.98 15.89 4.38
CA THR A 301 -18.67 16.26 5.62
C THR A 301 -19.57 15.11 6.07
N GLY A 302 -19.72 14.95 7.39
CA GLY A 302 -20.45 13.82 7.98
C GLY A 302 -19.74 12.46 7.79
N GLY A 303 -20.50 11.37 7.89
CA GLY A 303 -20.01 9.99 7.81
C GLY A 303 -19.67 9.47 6.40
N ALA A 304 -19.36 10.34 5.44
CA ALA A 304 -19.01 9.93 4.09
C ALA A 304 -17.57 9.41 3.99
N GLY A 305 -17.38 8.36 3.18
CA GLY A 305 -16.08 7.82 2.79
C GLY A 305 -15.79 8.08 1.34
N VAL A 306 -14.58 8.51 0.99
CA VAL A 306 -14.19 8.75 -0.39
C VAL A 306 -12.87 8.04 -0.69
N GLN A 307 -12.81 7.33 -1.81
CA GLN A 307 -11.59 6.74 -2.34
C GLN A 307 -11.40 7.20 -3.78
N ALA A 308 -10.15 7.42 -4.17
CA ALA A 308 -9.77 7.66 -5.55
C ALA A 308 -9.03 6.44 -6.10
N GLY A 309 -9.03 6.27 -7.41
CA GLY A 309 -8.23 5.30 -8.11
C GLY A 309 -7.88 5.74 -9.51
N ILE A 310 -7.05 4.94 -10.16
CA ILE A 310 -6.53 5.20 -11.49
C ILE A 310 -6.42 3.89 -12.26
N ASP A 311 -6.92 3.92 -13.49
CA ASP A 311 -6.94 2.77 -14.39
C ASP A 311 -6.32 3.12 -15.74
N TYR A 312 -5.61 2.15 -16.32
CA TYR A 312 -5.21 2.20 -17.72
C TYR A 312 -6.18 1.44 -18.60
N TRP A 313 -6.46 1.98 -19.77
CA TRP A 313 -7.39 1.46 -20.75
C TRP A 313 -6.71 1.25 -22.11
N LYS A 314 -7.17 0.23 -22.84
CA LYS A 314 -6.83 0.01 -24.25
C LYS A 314 -7.79 0.83 -25.12
N GLY A 315 -7.43 2.07 -25.41
CA GLY A 315 -8.24 3.00 -26.21
C GLY A 315 -9.63 3.26 -25.62
N ASP A 316 -10.63 3.36 -26.50
CA ASP A 316 -12.03 3.68 -26.18
C ASP A 316 -12.95 2.46 -26.08
N LEU A 317 -12.38 1.25 -25.94
CA LEU A 317 -13.15 0.02 -25.86
C LEU A 317 -14.03 -0.02 -24.60
N GLY A 318 -15.28 -0.48 -24.71
CA GLY A 318 -16.17 -0.70 -23.56
C GLY A 318 -15.59 -1.73 -22.58
N TRP A 319 -16.00 -1.72 -21.32
CA TRP A 319 -15.50 -2.66 -20.30
C TRP A 319 -15.61 -4.12 -20.75
N ALA A 320 -14.49 -4.86 -20.70
CA ALA A 320 -14.43 -6.29 -21.04
C ALA A 320 -13.89 -7.15 -19.88
N GLY A 321 -13.78 -6.59 -18.68
CA GLY A 321 -13.19 -7.23 -17.50
C GLY A 321 -11.85 -6.64 -17.08
N LEU A 322 -11.52 -6.85 -15.81
CA LEU A 322 -10.25 -6.45 -15.21
C LEU A 322 -9.09 -7.18 -15.89
N ASP A 323 -8.01 -6.45 -16.15
CA ASP A 323 -6.80 -6.88 -16.85
C ASP A 323 -7.01 -7.34 -18.32
N VAL A 324 -8.21 -7.18 -18.89
CA VAL A 324 -8.51 -7.51 -20.29
C VAL A 324 -8.30 -6.30 -21.20
N ASN A 325 -9.04 -5.22 -20.98
CA ASN A 325 -8.89 -3.94 -21.68
C ASN A 325 -8.91 -2.72 -20.75
N ASN A 326 -9.03 -2.98 -19.45
CA ASN A 326 -8.79 -2.09 -18.33
C ASN A 326 -7.77 -2.80 -17.41
N THR A 327 -6.83 -2.08 -16.82
CA THR A 327 -6.01 -2.58 -15.72
C THR A 327 -5.88 -1.50 -14.68
N GLU A 328 -6.15 -1.85 -13.43
CA GLU A 328 -6.09 -0.92 -12.33
C GLU A 328 -4.62 -0.64 -11.97
N ALA A 329 -4.27 0.63 -11.99
CA ALA A 329 -2.93 1.12 -11.69
C ALA A 329 -2.76 1.44 -10.21
N GLY A 330 -3.83 1.81 -9.51
CA GLY A 330 -3.83 1.90 -8.06
C GLY A 330 -5.04 2.61 -7.48
N VAL A 331 -5.08 2.67 -6.16
CA VAL A 331 -6.13 3.31 -5.37
C VAL A 331 -5.52 4.07 -4.20
N SER A 332 -6.21 5.11 -3.74
CA SER A 332 -5.87 5.82 -2.51
C SER A 332 -6.39 5.04 -1.29
N ASP A 333 -6.03 5.51 -0.09
CA ASP A 333 -6.79 5.12 1.10
C ASP A 333 -8.20 5.73 1.03
N TRP A 334 -9.07 5.29 1.93
CA TRP A 334 -10.35 5.94 2.15
C TRP A 334 -10.16 7.21 2.99
N PHE A 335 -10.83 8.30 2.60
CA PHE A 335 -10.81 9.59 3.28
C PHE A 335 -12.21 9.88 3.82
N GLY A 336 -12.27 10.46 5.02
CA GLY A 336 -13.51 10.92 5.63
C GLY A 336 -13.54 12.43 5.79
N ALA A 337 -14.45 12.91 6.65
CA ALA A 337 -14.58 14.34 6.93
C ALA A 337 -13.25 14.96 7.40
N SER A 338 -12.91 16.12 6.84
CA SER A 338 -11.75 16.91 7.25
C SER A 338 -12.19 18.19 7.96
N THR A 339 -11.52 18.53 9.06
CA THR A 339 -11.76 19.78 9.81
C THR A 339 -11.24 21.01 9.07
N SER A 340 -10.35 20.84 8.08
CA SER A 340 -9.79 21.95 7.28
C SER A 340 -10.61 22.28 6.03
N GLY A 341 -11.73 21.57 5.80
CA GLY A 341 -12.57 21.73 4.62
C GLY A 341 -12.04 20.94 3.42
N TRP A 342 -11.63 21.64 2.36
CA TRP A 342 -11.12 21.01 1.12
C TRP A 342 -9.80 20.28 1.38
N GLN A 343 -9.67 19.08 0.81
CA GLN A 343 -8.47 18.23 0.86
C GLN A 343 -8.14 17.68 -0.53
N ILE A 344 -6.87 17.36 -0.75
CA ILE A 344 -6.42 16.69 -1.98
C ILE A 344 -6.30 15.20 -1.69
N ILE A 345 -7.07 14.39 -2.43
CA ILE A 345 -6.89 12.95 -2.48
C ILE A 345 -6.01 12.65 -3.69
N SER A 346 -4.99 11.79 -3.51
CA SER A 346 -4.07 11.46 -4.59
C SER A 346 -3.81 9.96 -4.67
N VAL A 347 -3.50 9.48 -5.87
CA VAL A 347 -3.16 8.09 -6.17
C VAL A 347 -1.88 8.09 -6.99
N GLY A 348 -0.82 7.49 -6.46
CA GLY A 348 0.44 7.31 -7.19
C GLY A 348 1.30 8.57 -7.32
N LYS A 349 1.02 9.64 -6.56
CA LYS A 349 1.85 10.85 -6.54
C LYS A 349 3.30 10.53 -6.09
N PRO A 350 4.34 11.08 -6.77
CA PRO A 350 5.76 10.86 -6.43
C PRO A 350 6.20 11.31 -5.04
#